data_AF-A0A3D4RXB9-F1
#
_entry.id   AF-A0A3D4RXB9-F1
#
_cell.length_a   1.000
_cell.length_b   1.000
_cell.length_c   1.000
_cell.angle_alpha   90.00
_cell.angle_beta   90.00
_cell.angle_gamma   90.00
#
_symmetry.space_group_name_H-M   'P 1'
#
loop_
_entity.id
_entity.type
_entity.pdbx_description
1 polymer ?
#
loop_
_entity_poly.entity_id
_entity_poly.type
_entity_poly.pdbx_seq_one_letter_code
_entity_poly.pdbx_strand_id
1 'polypeptide(L)' 'MADSKNLSGLTDEQAKEFHEHWKHGVWSWVMIASVVHVVTWVYQPWF' A
#
# COMPACT_ATOMS: atom_id res chain seq x y z
N MET A 1 31.48 5.60 6.32
CA MET A 1 30.18 5.05 5.91
C MET A 1 30.30 4.78 4.43
N ALA A 2 30.34 3.52 4.01
CA ALA A 2 30.46 3.19 2.59
C ALA A 2 29.31 3.88 1.84
N ASP A 3 29.62 4.54 0.72
CA ASP A 3 28.64 5.06 -0.23
C ASP A 3 27.76 3.90 -0.72
N SER A 4 26.74 3.54 0.05
CA SER A 4 25.69 2.61 -0.34
C SER A 4 24.80 3.35 -1.33
N LYS A 5 25.31 3.52 -2.54
CA LYS A 5 24.56 4.04 -3.69
C LYS A 5 23.30 3.18 -3.81
N ASN A 6 22.16 3.73 -3.40
CA ASN A 6 20.88 3.03 -3.34
C ASN A 6 20.60 2.37 -4.71
N LEU A 7 20.24 1.08 -4.73
CA LEU A 7 19.99 0.30 -5.95
C LEU A 7 18.92 0.92 -6.85
N SER A 8 17.98 1.66 -6.26
CA SER A 8 16.91 2.35 -6.98
C SER A 8 17.36 3.66 -7.64
N GLY A 9 18.53 4.20 -7.28
CA GLY A 9 19.00 5.51 -7.73
C GLY A 9 18.22 6.71 -7.21
N LEU A 10 17.21 6.48 -6.36
CA LEU A 10 16.42 7.53 -5.72
C LEU A 10 17.19 8.14 -4.54
N THR A 11 17.00 9.44 -4.33
CA THR A 11 17.34 10.05 -3.05
C THR A 11 16.39 9.56 -1.97
N ASP A 12 16.82 9.61 -0.70
CA ASP A 12 15.98 9.21 0.43
C ASP A 12 14.67 10.03 0.52
N GLU A 13 14.70 11.28 0.07
CA GLU A 13 13.53 12.16 0.03
C GLU A 13 12.53 11.71 -1.03
N GLN A 14 12.99 11.44 -2.25
CA GLN A 14 12.15 10.93 -3.35
C GLN A 14 11.53 9.57 -3.00
N ALA A 15 12.30 8.69 -2.35
CA ALA A 15 11.81 7.39 -1.91
C ALA A 15 10.67 7.52 -0.88
N LYS A 16 10.78 8.48 0.06
CA LYS A 16 9.74 8.74 1.06
C LYS A 16 8.49 9.33 0.42
N GLU A 17 8.62 10.31 -0.45
CA GLU A 17 7.49 10.92 -1.16
C GLU A 17 6.69 9.87 -1.95
N PHE A 18 7.38 9.05 -2.74
CA PHE A 18 6.76 7.94 -3.45
C PHE A 18 6.05 6.97 -2.49
N HIS A 19 6.74 6.57 -1.41
CA HIS A 19 6.20 5.60 -0.47
C HIS A 19 4.96 6.14 0.28
N GLU A 20 4.90 7.43 0.59
CA GLU A 20 3.70 8.06 1.18
C GLU A 20 2.49 7.94 0.25
N HIS A 21 2.64 8.27 -1.03
CA HIS A 21 1.55 8.15 -2.01
C HIS A 21 1.14 6.70 -2.25
N TRP A 22 2.12 5.81 -2.37
CA TRP A 22 1.88 4.38 -2.53
C TRP A 22 1.09 3.80 -1.34
N LYS A 23 1.50 4.13 -0.10
CA LYS A 23 0.78 3.73 1.11
C LYS A 23 -0.65 4.22 1.09
N HIS A 24 -0.90 5.48 0.75
CA HIS A 24 -2.25 6.03 0.71
C HIS A 24 -3.16 5.28 -0.27
N GLY A 25 -2.67 5.00 -1.48
CA GLY A 25 -3.42 4.25 -2.49
C GLY A 25 -3.70 2.80 -2.06
N VAL A 26 -2.68 2.10 -1.56
CA VAL A 26 -2.81 0.72 -1.09
C VAL A 26 -3.76 0.64 0.10
N TRP A 27 -3.65 1.52 1.09
CA TRP A 27 -4.55 1.54 2.23
C TRP A 27 -6.00 1.81 1.82
N SER A 28 -6.23 2.74 0.90
CA SER A 28 -7.56 3.03 0.38
C SER A 28 -8.16 1.79 -0.30
N TRP A 29 -7.39 1.09 -1.13
CA TRP A 29 -7.83 -0.13 -1.79
C TRP A 29 -8.11 -1.27 -0.80
N VAL A 30 -7.19 -1.53 0.14
CA VAL A 30 -7.36 -2.59 1.16
C VAL A 30 -8.59 -2.32 2.03
N MET A 31 -8.82 -1.07 2.44
CA MET A 31 -10.00 -0.69 3.23
C MET A 31 -11.29 -0.99 2.49
N ILE A 32 -11.41 -0.54 1.24
CA ILE A 32 -12.61 -0.76 0.43
C ILE A 32 -12.81 -2.27 0.17
N ALA A 33 -11.75 -2.97 -0.22
CA ALA A 33 -11.80 -4.41 -0.46
C ALA A 33 -12.26 -5.15 0.80
N SER A 34 -11.66 -4.86 1.95
CA SER A 34 -12.04 -5.50 3.22
C SER A 34 -13.51 -5.29 3.56
N VAL A 35 -14.02 -4.06 3.38
CA VAL A 35 -15.45 -3.76 3.60
C VAL A 35 -16.33 -4.59 2.66
N VAL A 36 -16.00 -4.66 1.37
CA VAL A 36 -16.78 -5.44 0.40
C VAL A 36 -16.82 -6.92 0.80
N HIS A 37 -15.69 -7.51 1.18
CA HIS A 37 -15.65 -8.93 1.60
C HIS A 37 -16.50 -9.17 2.85
N VAL A 38 -16.47 -8.26 3.83
CA VAL A 38 -17.31 -8.35 5.04
C VAL A 38 -18.80 -8.26 4.67
N VAL A 39 -19.18 -7.32 3.79
CA VAL A 39 -20.57 -7.20 3.32
C VAL A 39 -21.01 -8.46 2.58
N THR A 40 -20.17 -9.00 1.69
CA THR A 40 -20.46 -10.25 0.98
C THR A 40 -20.63 -11.40 1.96
N TRP A 41 -19.77 -11.52 2.97
CA TRP A 41 -19.86 -12.59 3.97
C TRP A 41 -21.13 -12.50 4.82
N VAL A 42 -21.62 -11.29 5.12
CA VAL A 42 -22.91 -11.12 5.82
C VAL A 42 -24.10 -11.46 4.93
N TYR A 43 -24.07 -11.09 3.65
CA TYR A 43 -25.19 -11.30 2.71
C TYR A 43 -25.30 -12.74 2.20
N GLN A 44 -24.19 -13.30 1.73
CA GLN A 44 -24.08 -14.70 1.31
C GLN A 44 -22.90 -15.32 2.04
N PRO A 45 -23.15 -15.83 3.25
CA PRO A 45 -22.09 -16.45 4.02
C PRO A 45 -21.61 -17.68 3.24
N TRP A 46 -20.29 -17.77 3.06
CA TRP A 46 -19.61 -18.95 2.51
C TRP A 46 -19.86 -19.25 1.02
N PHE A 47 -19.89 -18.20 0.17
CA PHE A 47 -19.45 -18.39 -1.21
C PHE A 47 -18.00 -18.93 -1.24
#